data_AF-G3QBP1-F1
#
_entry.id   AF-G3QBP1-F1
#
_cell.length_a   1.000
_cell.length_b   1.000
_cell.length_c   1.000
_cell.angle_alpha   90.00
_cell.angle_beta   90.00
_cell.angle_gamma   90.00
#
_symmetry.space_group_name_H-M   'P 1'
#
loop_
_entity.id
_entity.type
_entity.pdbx_description
1 polymer ?
#
loop_
_entity_poly.entity_id
_entity_poly.type
_entity_poly.pdbx_seq_one_letter_code
_entity_poly.pdbx_strand_id
1 'polypeptide(L)'
;MGKPGSLCLGFQLIHTVSIQPRDLTEENYSDPNALYTLPISPDCMTTVCAAYSTSIKYLQANNQDSLTVLALHELGNLMFYDGNTRGAHLHWSKAVDCALQSSGAVKKWDGMSFGSCSMQQTLKEVGIWGCLQAAGLTAKIARYILTADTSERTKCCLMSAHLFKCVLCCSLAHPQDDLRYASHSIGDELLPGVDLFSEPHRVHLSTTVTSLNFICHWLFTTGYYITLLPMLALYLHFVGSVCRDFQRTVEGKILKIRALTELCLFTEAVKETVEL
;
A
#
# COMPACT_ATOMS: atom_id res chain seq x y z
N MET A 1 -26.92 -33.29 55.64
CA MET A 1 -27.16 -31.88 56.03
C MET A 1 -25.86 -31.13 55.85
N GLY A 2 -25.74 -30.39 54.75
CA GLY A 2 -24.56 -29.61 54.39
C GLY A 2 -24.58 -28.21 55.01
N LYS A 3 -23.39 -27.70 55.33
CA LYS A 3 -23.11 -26.29 55.61
C LYS A 3 -21.75 -25.93 54.95
N PRO A 4 -21.55 -24.65 54.61
CA PRO A 4 -21.29 -24.25 53.23
C PRO A 4 -19.81 -24.02 52.90
N GLY A 5 -19.51 -24.14 51.61
CA GLY A 5 -18.20 -23.95 51.02
C GLY A 5 -17.69 -22.51 51.12
N SER A 6 -16.40 -22.41 51.45
CA SER A 6 -15.60 -21.21 51.25
C SER A 6 -15.29 -21.08 49.75
N LEU A 7 -15.89 -20.09 49.10
CA LEU A 7 -15.51 -19.63 47.77
C LEU A 7 -14.21 -18.85 47.89
N CYS A 8 -13.07 -19.52 47.70
CA CYS A 8 -11.84 -18.82 47.34
C CYS A 8 -11.93 -18.41 45.86
N LEU A 9 -12.26 -17.13 45.64
CA LEU A 9 -12.04 -16.44 44.37
C LEU A 9 -10.53 -16.39 44.08
N GLY A 10 -10.03 -17.39 43.36
CA GLY A 10 -8.73 -17.32 42.73
C GLY A 10 -8.78 -16.33 41.58
N PHE A 11 -8.46 -15.07 41.84
CA PHE A 11 -8.04 -14.14 40.79
C PHE A 11 -6.79 -14.73 40.13
N GLN A 12 -6.95 -15.28 38.93
CA GLN A 12 -5.80 -15.52 38.06
C GLN A 12 -5.23 -14.16 37.68
N LEU A 13 -4.12 -13.81 38.33
CA LEU A 13 -3.27 -12.69 37.94
C LEU A 13 -2.95 -12.84 36.46
N ILE A 14 -3.44 -11.90 35.67
CA ILE A 14 -2.98 -11.65 34.31
C ILE A 14 -1.48 -11.45 34.43
N HIS A 15 -0.69 -12.38 33.88
CA HIS A 15 0.75 -12.22 33.78
C HIS A 15 1.00 -10.88 33.08
N THR A 16 1.54 -9.92 33.83
CA THR A 16 2.06 -8.68 33.27
C THR A 16 3.21 -9.06 32.35
N VAL A 17 2.96 -9.02 31.04
CA VAL A 17 4.00 -9.12 30.03
C VAL A 17 5.01 -8.02 30.34
N SER A 18 6.24 -8.41 30.67
CA SER A 18 7.31 -7.46 30.92
C SER A 18 7.53 -6.64 29.65
N ILE A 19 7.28 -5.32 29.72
CA ILE A 19 7.52 -4.35 28.64
C ILE A 19 9.01 -3.95 28.63
N GLN A 20 9.84 -4.55 29.49
CA GLN A 20 11.26 -4.23 29.56
C GLN A 20 11.96 -4.76 28.29
N PRO A 21 12.80 -3.94 27.62
CA PRO A 21 13.62 -4.41 26.52
C PRO A 21 14.39 -5.66 26.97
N ARG A 22 14.43 -6.71 26.14
CA ARG A 22 15.25 -7.88 26.45
C ARG A 22 16.70 -7.42 26.66
N ASP A 23 17.29 -7.83 27.77
CA ASP A 23 18.69 -7.59 28.05
C ASP A 23 19.53 -8.48 27.11
N LEU A 24 20.19 -7.85 26.13
CA LEU A 24 20.96 -8.52 25.10
C LEU A 24 22.35 -8.98 25.58
N THR A 25 22.71 -8.68 26.84
CA THR A 25 24.05 -8.98 27.37
C THR A 25 24.28 -10.45 27.69
N GLU A 26 23.22 -11.27 27.79
CA GLU A 26 23.30 -12.71 28.09
C GLU A 26 22.87 -13.62 26.93
N GLU A 27 22.63 -13.09 25.73
CA GLU A 27 22.22 -13.90 24.59
C GLU A 27 23.38 -14.75 24.03
N ASN A 28 23.18 -16.06 23.98
CA ASN A 28 24.16 -17.01 23.47
C ASN A 28 24.03 -17.10 21.93
N TYR A 29 24.79 -16.26 21.21
CA TYR A 29 24.80 -16.18 19.74
C TYR A 29 25.45 -17.37 19.01
N SER A 30 25.53 -18.53 19.68
CA SER A 30 26.17 -19.73 19.14
C SER A 30 25.29 -20.50 18.14
N ASP A 31 23.97 -20.26 18.14
CA ASP A 31 23.00 -20.84 17.20
C ASP A 31 22.60 -19.79 16.14
N PRO A 32 22.71 -20.08 14.83
CA PRO A 32 22.21 -19.21 13.77
C PRO A 32 20.73 -18.80 13.96
N ASN A 33 19.91 -19.65 14.59
CA ASN A 33 18.52 -19.34 14.90
C ASN A 33 18.35 -18.26 15.98
N ALA A 34 19.36 -18.00 16.82
CA ALA A 34 19.37 -16.91 17.79
C ALA A 34 19.47 -15.53 17.12
N LEU A 35 19.93 -15.47 15.86
CA LEU A 35 19.96 -14.25 15.05
C LEU A 35 18.62 -13.98 14.33
N TYR A 36 17.74 -14.99 14.25
CA TYR A 36 16.43 -14.90 13.61
C TYR A 36 15.33 -14.73 14.66
N THR A 37 15.41 -13.67 15.45
CA THR A 37 14.32 -13.29 16.34
C THR A 37 13.15 -12.81 15.49
N LEU A 38 11.97 -13.41 15.68
CA LEU A 38 10.74 -12.92 15.05
C LEU A 38 10.56 -11.44 15.43
N PRO A 39 10.25 -10.54 14.48
CA PRO A 39 10.15 -9.10 14.74
C PRO A 39 9.12 -8.77 15.83
N ILE A 40 8.12 -9.63 16.01
CA ILE A 40 7.17 -9.56 17.12
C ILE A 40 7.00 -10.98 17.68
N SER A 41 7.23 -11.15 18.99
CA SER A 41 6.94 -12.40 19.69
C SER A 41 5.43 -12.69 19.66
N PRO A 42 5.00 -13.94 19.41
CA PRO A 42 3.59 -14.33 19.49
C PRO A 42 2.91 -13.90 20.79
N ASP A 43 3.64 -13.93 21.90
CA ASP A 43 3.14 -13.54 23.24
C ASP A 43 2.75 -12.05 23.33
N CYS A 44 3.37 -11.20 22.52
CA CYS A 44 3.08 -9.76 22.48
C CYS A 44 2.03 -9.40 21.44
N MET A 45 1.75 -10.27 20.47
CA MET A 45 0.89 -9.97 19.32
C MET A 45 -0.51 -9.53 19.74
N THR A 46 -1.14 -10.27 20.67
CA THR A 46 -2.48 -9.95 21.17
C THR A 46 -2.53 -8.56 21.82
N THR A 47 -1.51 -8.23 22.63
CA THR A 47 -1.40 -6.93 23.31
C THR A 47 -1.23 -5.79 22.30
N VAL A 48 -0.36 -5.97 21.31
CA VAL A 48 -0.11 -4.95 20.25
C VAL A 48 -1.38 -4.73 19.42
N CYS A 49 -2.06 -5.80 18.99
CA CYS A 49 -3.32 -5.69 18.25
C CYS A 49 -4.43 -5.00 19.08
N ALA A 50 -4.49 -5.27 20.39
CA ALA A 50 -5.43 -4.60 21.30
C ALA A 50 -5.11 -3.10 21.46
N ALA A 51 -3.84 -2.74 21.53
CA ALA A 51 -3.39 -1.35 21.58
C ALA A 51 -3.79 -0.60 20.29
N TYR A 52 -3.49 -1.14 19.11
CA TYR A 52 -3.93 -0.55 17.83
C TYR A 52 -5.45 -0.42 17.73
N SER A 53 -6.19 -1.46 18.10
CA SER A 53 -7.66 -1.45 18.09
C SER A 53 -8.23 -0.35 18.99
N THR A 54 -7.58 -0.08 20.12
CA THR A 54 -7.95 0.99 21.05
C THR A 54 -7.61 2.36 20.47
N SER A 55 -6.40 2.53 19.93
CA SER A 55 -5.98 3.77 19.28
C SER A 55 -6.88 4.13 18.09
N ILE A 56 -7.26 3.17 17.24
CA ILE A 56 -8.18 3.40 16.12
C ILE A 56 -9.51 3.97 16.60
N LYS A 57 -10.09 3.44 17.70
CA LYS A 57 -11.34 3.97 18.26
C LYS A 57 -11.18 5.43 18.71
N TYR A 58 -10.09 5.76 19.38
CA TYR A 58 -9.82 7.13 19.81
C TYR A 58 -9.57 8.07 18.62
N LEU A 59 -8.83 7.64 17.61
CA LEU A 59 -8.56 8.44 16.41
C LEU A 59 -9.85 8.73 15.63
N GLN A 60 -10.71 7.73 15.47
CA GLN A 60 -12.02 7.87 14.84
C GLN A 60 -12.94 8.81 15.62
N ALA A 61 -12.99 8.69 16.95
CA ALA A 61 -13.80 9.58 17.79
C ALA A 61 -13.35 11.06 17.71
N ASN A 62 -12.09 11.31 17.34
CA ASN A 62 -11.51 12.64 17.22
C ASN A 62 -11.33 13.09 15.75
N ASN A 63 -11.95 12.41 14.79
CA ASN A 63 -11.88 12.71 13.34
C ASN A 63 -10.44 12.83 12.80
N GLN A 64 -9.53 12.00 13.31
CA GLN A 64 -8.13 11.94 12.86
C GLN A 64 -7.99 10.91 11.73
N ASP A 65 -8.57 11.19 10.56
CA ASP A 65 -8.69 10.21 9.48
C ASP A 65 -7.35 9.73 8.93
N SER A 66 -6.39 10.63 8.71
CA SER A 66 -5.05 10.28 8.21
C SER A 66 -4.31 9.32 9.15
N LEU A 67 -4.39 9.54 10.45
CA LEU A 67 -3.83 8.65 11.48
C LEU A 67 -4.63 7.36 11.61
N THR A 68 -5.94 7.42 11.41
CA THR A 68 -6.82 6.24 11.41
C THR A 68 -6.46 5.30 10.25
N VAL A 69 -6.24 5.83 9.05
CA VAL A 69 -5.77 5.05 7.89
C VAL A 69 -4.45 4.35 8.21
N LEU A 70 -3.48 5.07 8.77
CA LEU A 70 -2.19 4.50 9.15
C LEU A 70 -2.34 3.38 10.19
N ALA A 71 -3.10 3.63 11.25
CA ALA A 71 -3.31 2.63 12.31
C ALA A 71 -4.05 1.38 11.80
N LEU A 72 -5.02 1.55 10.89
CA LEU A 72 -5.71 0.43 10.23
C LEU A 72 -4.78 -0.32 9.27
N HIS A 73 -3.91 0.38 8.55
CA HIS A 73 -2.91 -0.22 7.67
C HIS A 73 -1.96 -1.12 8.47
N GLU A 74 -1.39 -0.60 9.54
CA GLU A 74 -0.48 -1.36 10.40
C GLU A 74 -1.16 -2.52 11.11
N LEU A 75 -2.37 -2.33 11.65
CA LEU A 75 -3.12 -3.43 12.22
C LEU A 75 -3.39 -4.53 11.18
N GLY A 76 -3.72 -4.17 9.94
CA GLY A 76 -3.86 -5.14 8.85
C GLY A 76 -2.56 -5.88 8.54
N ASN A 77 -1.40 -5.21 8.64
CA ASN A 77 -0.08 -5.83 8.49
C ASN A 77 0.17 -6.87 9.58
N LEU A 78 -0.16 -6.54 10.83
CA LEU A 78 -0.05 -7.44 11.97
C LEU A 78 -0.97 -8.67 11.81
N MET A 79 -2.22 -8.46 11.41
CA MET A 79 -3.15 -9.57 11.15
C MET A 79 -2.65 -10.48 10.02
N PHE A 80 -2.04 -9.91 8.98
CA PHE A 80 -1.46 -10.69 7.88
C PHE A 80 -0.24 -11.49 8.34
N TYR A 81 0.62 -10.88 9.14
CA TYR A 81 1.79 -11.53 9.73
C TYR A 81 1.41 -12.69 10.65
N ASP A 82 0.31 -12.56 11.41
CA ASP A 82 -0.28 -13.62 12.24
C ASP A 82 -0.98 -14.73 11.41
N GLY A 83 -0.97 -14.64 10.08
CA GLY A 83 -1.64 -15.60 9.18
C GLY A 83 -3.15 -15.40 9.05
N ASN A 84 -3.73 -14.41 9.73
CA ASN A 84 -5.15 -14.08 9.65
C ASN A 84 -5.45 -13.17 8.43
N THR A 85 -5.43 -13.78 7.24
CA THR A 85 -5.69 -13.08 5.96
C THR A 85 -7.05 -12.39 5.91
N ARG A 86 -8.09 -12.98 6.52
CA ARG A 86 -9.43 -12.38 6.62
C ARG A 86 -9.41 -11.11 7.48
N GLY A 87 -8.69 -11.14 8.60
CA GLY A 87 -8.47 -9.99 9.46
C GLY A 87 -7.68 -8.89 8.74
N ALA A 88 -6.63 -9.25 8.01
CA ALA A 88 -5.86 -8.31 7.21
C ALA A 88 -6.74 -7.62 6.16
N HIS A 89 -7.51 -8.38 5.40
CA HIS A 89 -8.44 -7.85 4.40
C HIS A 89 -9.45 -6.89 5.02
N LEU A 90 -10.04 -7.23 6.17
CA LEU A 90 -11.00 -6.36 6.86
C LEU A 90 -10.37 -4.99 7.20
N HIS A 91 -9.18 -4.99 7.78
CA HIS A 91 -8.54 -3.75 8.22
C HIS A 91 -8.00 -2.92 7.06
N TRP A 92 -7.40 -3.55 6.05
CA TRP A 92 -6.96 -2.84 4.84
C TRP A 92 -8.15 -2.26 4.07
N SER A 93 -9.27 -2.98 3.93
CA SER A 93 -10.48 -2.44 3.28
C SER A 93 -11.07 -1.28 4.08
N LYS A 94 -11.09 -1.34 5.42
CA LYS A 94 -11.49 -0.20 6.25
C LYS A 94 -10.53 0.99 6.11
N ALA A 95 -9.23 0.73 5.95
CA ALA A 95 -8.26 1.78 5.71
C ALA A 95 -8.49 2.47 4.35
N VAL A 96 -8.83 1.71 3.30
CA VAL A 96 -9.24 2.26 2.01
C VAL A 96 -10.51 3.10 2.16
N ASP A 97 -11.52 2.59 2.86
CA ASP A 97 -12.77 3.32 3.08
C ASP A 97 -12.55 4.65 3.83
N CYS A 98 -11.69 4.62 4.85
CA CYS A 98 -11.31 5.82 5.61
C CYS A 98 -10.52 6.81 4.76
N ALA A 99 -9.55 6.32 3.96
CA ALA A 99 -8.75 7.15 3.07
C ALA A 99 -9.60 7.83 2.00
N LEU A 100 -10.61 7.12 1.46
CA LEU A 100 -11.51 7.63 0.42
C LEU A 100 -12.78 8.30 0.98
N GLN A 101 -12.93 8.36 2.30
CA GLN A 101 -14.14 8.83 2.99
C GLN A 101 -15.42 8.18 2.44
N SER A 102 -15.34 6.90 2.05
CA SER A 102 -16.40 6.17 1.35
C SER A 102 -16.49 4.73 1.85
N SER A 103 -17.65 4.35 2.38
CA SER A 103 -17.86 3.00 2.91
C SER A 103 -17.96 1.95 1.78
N GLY A 104 -17.22 0.86 1.91
CA GLY A 104 -17.21 -0.25 0.95
C GLY A 104 -16.61 0.10 -0.41
N ALA A 105 -15.65 1.03 -0.46
CA ALA A 105 -15.11 1.58 -1.70
C ALA A 105 -14.56 0.49 -2.64
N VAL A 106 -13.81 -0.48 -2.10
CA VAL A 106 -13.27 -1.61 -2.89
C VAL A 106 -14.36 -2.45 -3.54
N LYS A 107 -15.48 -2.67 -2.83
CA LYS A 107 -16.60 -3.50 -3.35
C LYS A 107 -17.49 -2.75 -4.32
N LYS A 108 -17.63 -1.43 -4.13
CA LYS A 108 -18.45 -0.56 -4.99
C LYS A 108 -17.75 -0.17 -6.28
N TRP A 109 -16.44 -0.41 -6.38
CA TRP A 109 -15.67 -0.07 -7.57
C TRP A 109 -16.16 -0.86 -8.79
N ASP A 110 -16.73 -0.15 -9.76
CA ASP A 110 -17.32 -0.72 -10.96
C ASP A 110 -16.36 -0.74 -12.16
N GLY A 111 -15.14 -0.21 -12.01
CA GLY A 111 -14.14 -0.12 -13.07
C GLY A 111 -14.45 0.90 -14.19
N MET A 112 -15.61 1.54 -14.14
CA MET A 112 -16.10 2.51 -15.14
C MET A 112 -16.17 3.94 -14.60
N SER A 113 -16.04 4.10 -13.28
CA SER A 113 -15.94 5.36 -12.58
C SER A 113 -14.49 5.90 -12.64
N PHE A 114 -14.13 6.99 -13.31
CA PHE A 114 -14.83 7.75 -14.31
C PHE A 114 -13.83 8.51 -15.22
N GLY A 115 -14.34 9.18 -16.25
CA GLY A 115 -13.60 10.15 -17.06
C GLY A 115 -13.03 11.33 -16.24
N SER A 116 -12.31 12.23 -16.90
CA SER A 116 -11.56 13.36 -16.30
C SER A 116 -12.28 14.13 -15.18
N CYS A 117 -13.59 14.33 -15.30
CA CYS A 117 -14.42 15.04 -14.34
C CYS A 117 -14.43 14.41 -12.93
N SER A 118 -14.25 13.08 -12.87
CA SER A 118 -14.29 12.35 -11.60
C SER A 118 -12.99 12.30 -10.83
N MET A 119 -11.86 12.22 -11.53
CA MET A 119 -10.55 12.22 -10.88
C MET A 119 -10.37 13.56 -10.16
N GLN A 120 -10.83 14.65 -10.76
CA GLN A 120 -10.83 15.98 -10.16
C GLN A 120 -11.74 16.07 -8.94
N GLN A 121 -12.90 15.39 -8.98
CA GLN A 121 -13.82 15.32 -7.84
C GLN A 121 -13.23 14.48 -6.70
N THR A 122 -12.71 13.28 -6.99
CA THR A 122 -12.02 12.42 -6.02
C THR A 122 -10.86 13.16 -5.36
N LEU A 123 -10.04 13.88 -6.14
CA LEU A 123 -8.96 14.70 -5.60
C LEU A 123 -9.46 15.83 -4.70
N LYS A 124 -10.56 16.49 -5.06
CA LYS A 124 -11.12 17.58 -4.26
C LYS A 124 -11.67 17.09 -2.92
N GLU A 125 -12.24 15.89 -2.90
CA GLU A 125 -12.84 15.29 -1.71
C GLU A 125 -11.81 14.61 -0.81
N VAL A 126 -10.86 13.88 -1.38
CA VAL A 126 -9.93 13.00 -0.66
C VAL A 126 -8.52 13.60 -0.52
N GLY A 127 -8.12 14.44 -1.46
CA GLY A 127 -6.76 14.97 -1.56
C GLY A 127 -5.72 13.96 -2.03
N ILE A 128 -4.49 14.46 -2.22
CA ILE A 128 -3.34 13.68 -2.73
C ILE A 128 -3.01 12.51 -1.80
N TRP A 129 -2.98 12.75 -0.49
CA TRP A 129 -2.56 11.76 0.50
C TRP A 129 -3.54 10.61 0.62
N GLY A 130 -4.85 10.89 0.64
CA GLY A 130 -5.85 9.84 0.68
C GLY A 130 -5.84 8.99 -0.59
N CYS A 131 -5.62 9.60 -1.76
CA CYS A 131 -5.43 8.86 -3.02
C CYS A 131 -4.20 7.95 -2.94
N LEU A 132 -3.06 8.48 -2.49
CA LEU A 132 -1.80 7.74 -2.42
C LEU A 132 -1.87 6.57 -1.41
N GLN A 133 -2.46 6.79 -0.24
CA GLN A 133 -2.67 5.75 0.77
C GLN A 133 -3.64 4.68 0.27
N ALA A 134 -4.78 5.07 -0.29
CA ALA A 134 -5.76 4.14 -0.85
C ALA A 134 -5.20 3.34 -2.03
N ALA A 135 -4.38 3.96 -2.89
CA ALA A 135 -3.69 3.29 -3.99
C ALA A 135 -2.76 2.20 -3.46
N GLY A 136 -1.92 2.51 -2.47
CA GLY A 136 -1.02 1.55 -1.85
C GLY A 136 -1.75 0.37 -1.18
N LEU A 137 -2.85 0.65 -0.48
CA LEU A 137 -3.67 -0.35 0.22
C LEU A 137 -4.43 -1.27 -0.74
N THR A 138 -5.05 -0.73 -1.80
CA THR A 138 -5.73 -1.52 -2.83
C THR A 138 -4.75 -2.44 -3.55
N ALA A 139 -3.56 -1.95 -3.91
CA ALA A 139 -2.48 -2.79 -4.46
C ALA A 139 -2.11 -3.94 -3.51
N LYS A 140 -2.06 -3.67 -2.21
CA LYS A 140 -1.73 -4.65 -1.16
C LYS A 140 -2.81 -5.72 -1.03
N ILE A 141 -4.08 -5.34 -1.05
CA ILE A 141 -5.22 -6.27 -1.08
C ILE A 141 -5.14 -7.16 -2.33
N ALA A 142 -4.92 -6.57 -3.51
CA ALA A 142 -4.78 -7.31 -4.75
C ALA A 142 -3.60 -8.29 -4.73
N ARG A 143 -2.46 -7.90 -4.14
CA ARG A 143 -1.25 -8.71 -4.08
C ARG A 143 -1.36 -9.89 -3.12
N TYR A 144 -1.94 -9.68 -1.94
CA TYR A 144 -1.84 -10.63 -0.83
C TYR A 144 -3.16 -11.32 -0.46
N ILE A 145 -4.31 -10.72 -0.78
CA ILE A 145 -5.63 -11.27 -0.41
C ILE A 145 -6.32 -11.92 -1.62
N LEU A 146 -6.38 -11.22 -2.75
CA LEU A 146 -7.20 -11.63 -3.90
C LEU A 146 -6.45 -12.60 -4.85
N THR A 147 -5.48 -13.36 -4.34
CA THR A 147 -4.60 -14.20 -5.17
C THR A 147 -5.33 -15.30 -5.95
N ALA A 148 -6.47 -15.77 -5.43
CA ALA A 148 -7.28 -16.83 -6.04
C ALA A 148 -8.32 -16.33 -7.06
N ASP A 149 -8.69 -15.04 -7.02
CA ASP A 149 -9.72 -14.46 -7.89
C ASP A 149 -9.09 -13.41 -8.81
N THR A 150 -8.76 -13.82 -10.04
CA THR A 150 -8.15 -12.95 -11.05
C THR A 150 -9.01 -11.74 -11.39
N SER A 151 -10.34 -11.88 -11.36
CA SER A 151 -11.27 -10.79 -11.71
C SER A 151 -11.25 -9.72 -10.63
N GLU A 152 -11.49 -10.10 -9.38
CA GLU A 152 -11.46 -9.17 -8.24
C GLU A 152 -10.07 -8.57 -8.04
N ARG A 153 -9.02 -9.38 -8.24
CA ARG A 153 -7.63 -8.90 -8.21
C ARG A 153 -7.37 -7.82 -9.26
N THR A 154 -7.85 -8.04 -10.48
CA THR A 154 -7.69 -7.07 -11.58
C THR A 154 -8.48 -5.80 -11.31
N LYS A 155 -9.73 -5.90 -10.83
CA LYS A 155 -10.52 -4.71 -10.41
C LYS A 155 -9.78 -3.89 -9.35
N CYS A 156 -9.18 -4.56 -8.37
CA CYS A 156 -8.45 -3.89 -7.29
C CYS A 156 -7.14 -3.24 -7.80
N CYS A 157 -6.44 -3.88 -8.75
CA CYS A 157 -5.29 -3.27 -9.43
C CYS A 157 -5.68 -2.05 -10.28
N LEU A 158 -6.82 -2.10 -10.98
CA LEU A 158 -7.33 -0.97 -11.77
C LEU A 158 -7.74 0.20 -10.88
N MET A 159 -8.40 -0.08 -9.74
CA MET A 159 -8.71 0.93 -8.73
C MET A 159 -7.43 1.58 -8.20
N SER A 160 -6.40 0.78 -7.90
CA SER A 160 -5.11 1.29 -7.45
C SER A 160 -4.45 2.19 -8.50
N ALA A 161 -4.45 1.75 -9.77
CA ALA A 161 -3.89 2.52 -10.87
C ALA A 161 -4.63 3.85 -11.09
N HIS A 162 -5.96 3.84 -10.97
CA HIS A 162 -6.76 5.06 -11.01
C HIS A 162 -6.37 6.04 -9.91
N LEU A 163 -6.22 5.57 -8.66
CA LEU A 163 -5.87 6.43 -7.52
C LEU A 163 -4.45 7.00 -7.65
N PHE A 164 -3.48 6.22 -8.16
CA PHE A 164 -2.16 6.75 -8.50
C PHE A 164 -2.24 7.78 -9.64
N LYS A 165 -3.09 7.55 -10.64
CA LYS A 165 -3.31 8.52 -11.72
C LYS A 165 -3.92 9.83 -11.21
N CYS A 166 -4.82 9.78 -10.23
CA CYS A 166 -5.32 10.99 -9.56
C CYS A 166 -4.16 11.84 -9.03
N VAL A 167 -3.14 11.24 -8.40
CA VAL A 167 -1.97 11.98 -7.92
C VAL A 167 -1.21 12.68 -9.06
N LEU A 168 -1.05 12.03 -10.22
CA LEU A 168 -0.47 12.64 -11.42
C LEU A 168 -1.33 13.82 -11.93
N CYS A 169 -2.65 13.66 -11.92
CA CYS A 169 -3.58 14.70 -12.36
C CYS A 169 -3.60 15.95 -11.46
N CYS A 170 -2.91 15.96 -10.31
CA CYS A 170 -2.73 17.15 -9.49
C CYS A 170 -1.81 18.21 -10.11
N SER A 171 -1.03 17.86 -11.13
CA SER A 171 -0.15 18.79 -11.84
C SER A 171 -0.53 18.91 -13.31
N LEU A 172 -0.58 20.14 -13.82
CA LEU A 172 -0.74 20.41 -15.25
C LEU A 172 0.48 20.02 -16.09
N ALA A 173 1.62 19.72 -15.44
CA ALA A 173 2.82 19.24 -16.13
C ALA A 173 2.64 17.82 -16.70
N HIS A 174 1.65 17.07 -16.18
CA HIS A 174 1.44 15.66 -16.51
C HIS A 174 0.33 15.48 -17.55
N PRO A 175 0.51 14.59 -18.53
CA PRO A 175 -0.53 14.28 -19.50
C PRO A 175 -1.80 13.73 -18.83
N GLN A 176 -2.96 14.10 -19.38
CA GLN A 176 -4.26 13.59 -18.94
C GLN A 176 -4.64 12.27 -19.63
N ASP A 177 -4.18 12.10 -20.86
CA ASP A 177 -4.35 10.89 -21.66
C ASP A 177 -3.21 9.91 -21.37
N ASP A 178 -3.57 8.66 -21.08
CA ASP A 178 -2.63 7.60 -20.70
C ASP A 178 -1.65 7.29 -21.84
N LEU A 179 -2.10 7.36 -23.09
CA LEU A 179 -1.26 7.05 -24.25
C LEU A 179 -0.08 8.02 -24.37
N ARG A 180 -0.22 9.25 -23.88
CA ARG A 180 0.86 10.26 -23.91
C ARG A 180 2.03 9.90 -23.00
N TYR A 181 1.84 9.02 -22.03
CA TYR A 181 2.92 8.48 -21.20
C TYR A 181 3.84 7.51 -21.95
N ALA A 182 3.51 7.15 -23.20
CA ALA A 182 4.42 6.41 -24.07
C ALA A 182 5.74 7.16 -24.29
N SER A 183 5.69 8.48 -24.48
CA SER A 183 6.85 9.33 -24.74
C SER A 183 7.15 10.36 -23.65
N HIS A 184 6.28 10.47 -22.64
CA HIS A 184 6.47 11.34 -21.48
C HIS A 184 7.25 10.64 -20.36
N SER A 185 8.20 11.36 -19.78
CA SER A 185 8.89 11.02 -18.54
C SER A 185 8.65 12.11 -17.51
N ILE A 186 8.46 11.70 -16.25
CA ILE A 186 8.34 12.64 -15.13
C ILE A 186 9.74 13.13 -14.79
N GLY A 187 9.90 14.46 -14.72
CA GLY A 187 11.18 15.10 -14.40
C GLY A 187 11.59 14.94 -12.93
N ASP A 188 12.35 15.91 -12.43
CA ASP A 188 12.90 15.86 -11.06
C ASP A 188 11.82 15.94 -9.97
N GLU A 189 10.73 16.66 -10.25
CA GLU A 189 9.62 16.84 -9.30
C GLU A 189 8.34 16.20 -9.85
N LEU A 190 7.75 15.30 -9.08
CA LEU A 190 6.42 14.75 -9.38
C LEU A 190 5.34 15.83 -9.24
N LEU A 191 5.40 16.63 -8.19
CA LEU A 191 4.48 17.74 -7.95
C LEU A 191 5.33 18.97 -7.56
N PRO A 192 5.16 20.11 -8.24
CA PRO A 192 5.99 21.29 -7.99
C PRO A 192 6.01 21.69 -6.51
N GLY A 193 7.19 21.68 -5.89
CA GLY A 193 7.38 22.08 -4.49
C GLY A 193 6.78 21.14 -3.44
N VAL A 194 6.41 19.90 -3.80
CA VAL A 194 5.85 18.91 -2.86
C VAL A 194 6.73 17.67 -2.80
N ASP A 195 7.34 17.44 -1.63
CA ASP A 195 8.00 16.18 -1.32
C ASP A 195 7.00 15.18 -0.70
N LEU A 196 6.58 14.20 -1.49
CA LEU A 196 5.62 13.17 -1.06
C LEU A 196 6.14 12.26 0.06
N PHE A 197 7.45 12.19 0.28
CA PHE A 197 8.04 11.26 1.26
C PHE A 197 8.72 11.97 2.43
N SER A 198 8.58 13.29 2.50
CA SER A 198 9.05 14.13 3.62
C SER A 198 8.47 13.73 4.98
N GLU A 199 7.25 13.18 5.01
CA GLU A 199 6.60 12.64 6.20
C GLU A 199 6.42 11.11 6.07
N PRO A 200 7.41 10.29 6.50
CA PRO A 200 7.38 8.83 6.31
C PRO A 200 6.15 8.15 6.92
N HIS A 201 5.60 8.74 7.98
CA HIS A 201 4.41 8.23 8.66
C HIS A 201 3.14 8.33 7.81
N ARG A 202 3.08 9.21 6.80
CA ARG A 202 1.92 9.30 5.92
C ARG A 202 1.96 8.24 4.84
N VAL A 203 3.11 8.11 4.17
CA VAL A 203 3.32 7.17 3.06
C VAL A 203 4.77 6.70 3.06
N HIS A 204 4.95 5.38 3.11
CA HIS A 204 6.27 4.75 3.02
C HIS A 204 6.69 4.53 1.56
N LEU A 205 7.81 5.15 1.16
CA LEU A 205 8.39 5.00 -0.19
C LEU A 205 8.56 3.54 -0.62
N SER A 206 9.16 2.71 0.24
CA SER A 206 9.40 1.28 -0.06
C SER A 206 8.11 0.52 -0.37
N THR A 207 7.06 0.76 0.43
CA THR A 207 5.74 0.15 0.23
C THR A 207 5.11 0.66 -1.07
N THR A 208 5.19 1.95 -1.35
CA THR A 208 4.66 2.56 -2.58
C THR A 208 5.34 2.00 -3.83
N VAL A 209 6.67 1.93 -3.85
CA VAL A 209 7.46 1.35 -4.95
C VAL A 209 7.10 -0.13 -5.14
N THR A 210 6.96 -0.88 -4.05
CA THR A 210 6.60 -2.30 -4.07
C THR A 210 5.19 -2.52 -4.62
N SER A 211 4.23 -1.65 -4.26
CA SER A 211 2.87 -1.65 -4.77
C SER A 211 2.81 -1.29 -6.25
N LEU A 212 3.49 -0.22 -6.68
CA LEU A 212 3.57 0.18 -8.08
C LEU A 212 4.22 -0.88 -8.96
N ASN A 213 5.33 -1.48 -8.51
CA ASN A 213 5.98 -2.55 -9.24
C ASN A 213 5.01 -3.73 -9.47
N PHE A 214 4.28 -4.11 -8.44
CA PHE A 214 3.29 -5.18 -8.51
C PHE A 214 2.17 -4.85 -9.52
N ILE A 215 1.59 -3.66 -9.45
CA ILE A 215 0.52 -3.24 -10.36
C ILE A 215 1.04 -3.19 -11.80
N CYS A 216 2.24 -2.64 -12.03
CA CYS A 216 2.81 -2.55 -13.37
C CYS A 216 2.91 -3.94 -14.02
N HIS A 217 3.43 -4.92 -13.29
CA HIS A 217 3.52 -6.30 -13.78
C HIS A 217 2.15 -6.95 -13.94
N TRP A 218 1.20 -6.69 -13.04
CA TRP A 218 -0.15 -7.23 -13.15
C TRP A 218 -0.89 -6.68 -14.37
N LEU A 219 -0.89 -5.36 -14.56
CA LEU A 219 -1.53 -4.70 -15.71
C LEU A 219 -0.92 -5.14 -17.03
N PHE A 220 0.41 -5.28 -17.09
CA PHE A 220 1.08 -5.84 -18.26
C PHE A 220 0.59 -7.27 -18.57
N THR A 221 0.60 -8.15 -17.57
CA THR A 221 0.21 -9.56 -17.73
C THR A 221 -1.26 -9.72 -18.12
N THR A 222 -2.11 -8.79 -17.70
CA THR A 222 -3.55 -8.78 -17.99
C THR A 222 -3.94 -7.97 -19.24
N GLY A 223 -2.96 -7.41 -19.97
CA GLY A 223 -3.16 -6.72 -21.24
C GLY A 223 -3.65 -5.27 -21.13
N TYR A 224 -3.62 -4.66 -19.94
CA TYR A 224 -4.01 -3.26 -19.73
C TYR A 224 -2.85 -2.30 -20.04
N TYR A 225 -2.30 -2.40 -21.26
CA TYR A 225 -1.08 -1.70 -21.64
C TYR A 225 -1.21 -0.18 -21.64
N ILE A 226 -2.39 0.37 -21.97
CA ILE A 226 -2.62 1.83 -21.95
C ILE A 226 -2.62 2.34 -20.50
N THR A 227 -3.41 1.72 -19.61
CA THR A 227 -3.47 2.07 -18.18
C THR A 227 -2.14 1.85 -17.45
N LEU A 228 -1.29 0.96 -17.97
CA LEU A 228 0.05 0.71 -17.47
C LEU A 228 1.00 1.89 -17.68
N LEU A 229 0.87 2.68 -18.75
CA LEU A 229 1.86 3.71 -19.11
C LEU A 229 2.07 4.79 -18.02
N PRO A 230 1.01 5.41 -17.44
CA PRO A 230 1.19 6.35 -16.33
C PRO A 230 1.79 5.69 -15.09
N MET A 231 1.44 4.43 -14.81
CA MET A 231 1.97 3.69 -13.67
C MET A 231 3.46 3.42 -13.82
N LEU A 232 3.91 3.08 -15.03
CA LEU A 232 5.32 2.91 -15.34
C LEU A 232 6.09 4.22 -15.24
N ALA A 233 5.54 5.33 -15.74
CA ALA A 233 6.18 6.63 -15.61
C ALA A 233 6.37 7.03 -14.13
N LEU A 234 5.34 6.82 -13.30
CA LEU A 234 5.40 7.06 -11.86
C LEU A 234 6.39 6.12 -11.16
N TYR A 235 6.36 4.83 -11.50
CA TYR A 235 7.30 3.85 -10.98
C TYR A 235 8.75 4.23 -11.30
N LEU A 236 9.05 4.52 -12.57
CA LEU A 236 10.38 4.90 -13.06
C LEU A 236 10.90 6.17 -12.39
N HIS A 237 10.03 7.16 -12.16
CA HIS A 237 10.39 8.35 -11.40
C HIS A 237 10.78 8.00 -9.95
N PHE A 238 10.00 7.18 -9.26
CA PHE A 238 10.33 6.78 -7.88
C PHE A 238 11.58 5.93 -7.80
N VAL A 239 11.79 4.95 -8.68
CA VAL A 239 13.00 4.11 -8.60
C VAL A 239 14.25 4.83 -9.12
N GLY A 240 14.12 5.62 -10.19
CA GLY A 240 15.24 6.33 -10.82
C GLY A 240 15.63 7.62 -10.11
N SER A 241 14.69 8.55 -9.95
CA SER A 241 14.98 9.88 -9.42
C SER A 241 15.02 9.91 -7.89
N VAL A 242 14.06 9.24 -7.23
CA VAL A 242 13.92 9.28 -5.76
C VAL A 242 14.80 8.23 -5.08
N CYS A 243 14.67 6.95 -5.43
CA CYS A 243 15.43 5.86 -4.81
C CYS A 243 16.85 5.73 -5.36
N ARG A 244 17.09 6.17 -6.60
CA ARG A 244 18.35 5.97 -7.35
C ARG A 244 18.74 4.48 -7.45
N ASP A 245 17.75 3.61 -7.58
CA ASP A 245 17.90 2.17 -7.73
C ASP A 245 18.01 1.81 -9.22
N PHE A 246 19.25 1.78 -9.71
CA PHE A 246 19.55 1.54 -11.12
C PHE A 246 18.97 0.22 -11.63
N GLN A 247 19.06 -0.86 -10.85
CA GLN A 247 18.57 -2.17 -11.28
C GLN A 247 17.07 -2.12 -11.54
N ARG A 248 16.29 -1.58 -10.60
CA ARG A 248 14.83 -1.45 -10.76
C ARG A 248 14.45 -0.47 -11.87
N THR A 249 15.24 0.58 -12.08
CA THR A 249 15.03 1.49 -13.22
C THR A 249 15.18 0.77 -14.54
N VAL A 250 16.22 -0.05 -14.71
CA VAL A 250 16.44 -0.86 -15.92
C VAL A 250 15.32 -1.87 -16.12
N GLU A 251 14.94 -2.60 -15.07
CA GLU A 251 13.81 -3.55 -15.12
C GLU A 251 12.49 -2.86 -15.53
N GLY A 252 12.22 -1.68 -14.97
CA GLY A 252 11.07 -0.85 -15.33
C GLY A 252 11.10 -0.36 -16.78
N LYS A 253 12.27 0.05 -17.28
CA LYS A 253 12.45 0.47 -18.68
C LYS A 253 12.24 -0.70 -19.65
N ILE A 254 12.76 -1.88 -19.32
CA ILE A 254 12.51 -3.11 -20.10
C ILE A 254 11.00 -3.41 -20.13
N LEU A 255 10.29 -3.28 -19.01
CA LEU A 255 8.85 -3.47 -18.97
C LEU A 255 8.12 -2.42 -19.84
N LYS A 256 8.57 -1.16 -19.84
CA LYS A 256 8.04 -0.10 -20.72
C LYS A 256 8.25 -0.43 -22.20
N ILE A 257 9.45 -0.82 -22.60
CA ILE A 257 9.76 -1.23 -23.98
C ILE A 257 8.84 -2.37 -24.44
N ARG A 258 8.62 -3.37 -23.58
CA ARG A 258 7.69 -4.47 -23.85
C ARG A 258 6.26 -3.98 -24.03
N ALA A 259 5.76 -3.13 -23.12
CA ALA A 259 4.42 -2.57 -23.23
C ALA A 259 4.22 -1.73 -24.51
N LEU A 260 5.22 -0.93 -24.88
CA LEU A 260 5.20 -0.14 -26.13
C LEU A 260 5.19 -1.04 -27.37
N THR A 261 5.91 -2.15 -27.33
CA THR A 261 5.92 -3.16 -28.40
C THR A 261 4.55 -3.80 -28.56
N GLU A 262 3.89 -4.17 -27.47
CA GLU A 262 2.51 -4.70 -27.48
C GLU A 262 1.48 -3.69 -28.02
N LEU A 263 1.75 -2.39 -27.84
CA LEU A 263 0.95 -1.29 -28.40
C LEU A 263 1.35 -0.91 -29.84
N CYS A 264 2.31 -1.61 -30.45
CA CYS A 264 2.88 -1.30 -31.77
C CYS A 264 3.54 0.11 -31.87
N LEU A 265 3.95 0.70 -30.75
CA LEU A 265 4.64 1.99 -30.65
C LEU A 265 6.16 1.80 -30.74
N PHE A 266 6.62 1.30 -31.89
CA PHE A 266 8.02 0.90 -32.07
C PHE A 266 9.01 2.06 -32.00
N THR A 267 8.63 3.26 -32.43
CA THR A 267 9.49 4.45 -32.39
C THR A 267 9.83 4.81 -30.93
N GLU A 268 8.82 4.82 -30.07
CA GLU A 268 8.94 5.07 -28.64
C GLU A 268 9.74 3.95 -27.96
N ALA A 269 9.49 2.69 -28.32
CA ALA A 269 10.22 1.55 -27.77
C ALA A 269 11.72 1.61 -28.09
N VAL A 270 12.09 1.99 -29.32
CA VAL A 270 13.49 2.18 -29.72
C VAL A 270 14.11 3.36 -28.95
N LYS A 271 13.39 4.47 -28.81
CA LYS A 271 13.87 5.63 -28.05
C LYS A 271 14.20 5.24 -26.59
N GLU A 272 13.31 4.53 -25.92
CA GLU A 272 13.54 4.04 -24.54
C GLU A 272 14.75 3.09 -24.46
N THR A 273 15.03 2.34 -25.52
CA THR A 273 16.18 1.43 -25.59
C THR A 273 17.51 2.18 -25.72
N VAL A 274 17.53 3.32 -26.41
CA VAL A 274 18.74 4.16 -26.55
C VAL A 274 19.07 4.89 -25.24
N GLU A 275 18.06 5.14 -24.40
CA GLU A 275 18.19 5.83 -23.12
C GLU A 275 18.47 4.89 -21.93
N LEU A 276 18.56 3.57 -22.15
CA LEU A 276 18.89 2.55 -21.13
C LEU A 276 20.35 2.68 -20.65
#